data_AF-A0A653CPB3-F1
#
_entry.id   AF-A0A653CPB3-F1
#
_cell.length_a   1.000
_cell.length_b   1.000
_cell.length_c   1.000
_cell.angle_alpha   90.00
_cell.angle_beta   90.00
_cell.angle_gamma   90.00
#
_symmetry.space_group_name_H-M   'P 1'
#
loop_
_entity.id
_entity.type
_entity.pdbx_description
1 polymer ?
#
loop_
_entity_poly.entity_id
_entity_poly.type
_entity_poly.pdbx_seq_one_letter_code
_entity_poly.pdbx_strand_id
1 'polypeptide(L)'
;MIDSITDKLNAFYKKEKSSCNDKQSAFKRIGRYCAVFVGEYDRWYRAEVLDWYLESKTENVKVQLVDFGNKHVLHYKYLRKLTKEFVQLPKLAIKCHFPLMYPPGSTELEKLSEWPALSVDALLGLSGLSRIELTDEDEKRIFQLVYASYVEDQNSVAVDLIDVNEADQEKTVGQLLIDLHMVVQIIPSTYY
;
A
#
# COMPACT_ATOMS: atom_id res chain seq x y z
N MET A 1 0.83 7.57 15.64
CA MET A 1 1.68 8.46 14.80
C MET A 1 0.94 8.88 13.53
N ILE A 2 0.42 7.92 12.75
CA ILE A 2 -0.40 8.19 11.56
C ILE A 2 -1.70 8.93 11.89
N ASP A 3 -2.39 8.57 12.98
CA ASP A 3 -3.65 9.20 13.41
C ASP A 3 -3.50 10.72 13.57
N SER A 4 -2.43 11.17 14.22
CA SER A 4 -2.18 12.61 14.43
C SER A 4 -1.96 13.37 13.11
N ILE A 5 -1.32 12.75 12.12
CA ILE A 5 -1.13 13.36 10.79
C ILE A 5 -2.48 13.43 10.09
N THR A 6 -3.23 12.34 10.09
CA THR A 6 -4.57 12.23 9.49
C THR A 6 -5.52 13.27 10.09
N ASP A 7 -5.56 13.42 11.41
CA ASP A 7 -6.43 14.37 12.11
C ASP A 7 -6.11 15.81 11.73
N LYS A 8 -4.82 16.19 11.76
CA LYS A 8 -4.37 17.53 11.38
C LYS A 8 -4.68 17.83 9.92
N LEU A 9 -4.43 16.88 9.03
CA LEU A 9 -4.70 17.01 7.60
C LEU A 9 -6.21 17.22 7.36
N ASN A 10 -7.05 16.41 7.99
CA ASN A 10 -8.50 16.50 7.86
C ASN A 10 -9.04 17.80 8.46
N ALA A 11 -8.56 18.22 9.63
CA ALA A 11 -8.97 19.48 10.24
C ALA A 11 -8.64 20.71 9.35
N PHE A 12 -7.52 20.65 8.63
CA PHE A 12 -7.12 21.70 7.69
C PHE A 12 -7.96 21.66 6.40
N TYR A 13 -7.97 20.52 5.69
CA TYR A 13 -8.55 20.45 4.34
C TYR A 13 -10.09 20.38 4.32
N LYS A 14 -10.76 20.06 5.45
CA LYS A 14 -12.22 20.24 5.57
C LYS A 14 -12.66 21.70 5.39
N LYS A 15 -11.77 22.67 5.70
CA LYS A 15 -12.04 24.11 5.57
C LYS A 15 -11.57 24.69 4.23
N GLU A 16 -10.68 23.98 3.53
CA GLU A 16 -10.03 24.43 2.30
C GLU A 16 -10.90 24.17 1.07
N LYS A 17 -11.18 25.23 0.30
CA LYS A 17 -12.08 25.15 -0.87
C LYS A 17 -11.33 25.04 -2.20
N SER A 18 -10.00 25.21 -2.22
CA SER A 18 -9.21 25.34 -3.45
C SER A 18 -9.03 24.04 -4.25
N SER A 19 -9.91 23.72 -5.20
CA SER A 19 -9.71 22.55 -6.07
C SER A 19 -8.70 22.75 -7.20
N CYS A 20 -8.26 21.64 -7.80
CA CYS A 20 -7.65 21.72 -9.12
C CYS A 20 -8.73 22.10 -10.15
N ASN A 21 -8.49 23.16 -10.92
CA ASN A 21 -9.51 23.81 -11.73
C ASN A 21 -9.66 23.22 -13.15
N ASP A 22 -8.60 22.60 -13.67
CA ASP A 22 -8.57 22.08 -15.04
C ASP A 22 -7.68 20.84 -15.18
N LYS A 23 -7.91 20.11 -16.27
CA LYS A 23 -7.21 18.87 -16.62
C LYS A 23 -5.70 19.08 -16.81
N GLN A 24 -5.30 20.18 -17.45
CA GLN A 24 -3.89 20.45 -17.77
C GLN A 24 -3.06 20.70 -16.50
N SER A 25 -3.64 21.45 -15.55
CA SER A 25 -3.02 21.74 -14.26
C SER A 25 -2.85 20.50 -13.40
N ALA A 26 -3.77 19.53 -13.52
CA ALA A 26 -3.66 18.29 -12.79
C ALA A 26 -2.68 17.30 -13.45
N PHE A 27 -2.60 17.26 -14.78
CA PHE A 27 -1.57 16.51 -15.51
C PHE A 27 -0.14 16.92 -15.10
N LYS A 28 0.10 18.23 -14.92
CA LYS A 28 1.38 18.77 -14.42
C LYS A 28 1.75 18.34 -13.00
N ARG A 29 0.89 17.59 -12.30
CA ARG A 29 1.12 17.09 -10.94
C ARG A 29 1.55 15.64 -10.88
N ILE A 30 1.66 14.92 -12.00
CA ILE A 30 2.22 13.55 -12.01
C ILE A 30 3.58 13.54 -11.29
N GLY A 31 3.79 12.57 -10.42
CA GLY A 31 4.96 12.43 -9.55
C GLY A 31 5.02 13.43 -8.39
N ARG A 32 4.00 14.28 -8.18
CA ARG A 32 3.96 15.28 -7.09
C ARG A 32 3.00 14.87 -5.99
N TYR A 33 3.33 15.27 -4.76
CA TYR A 33 2.44 15.12 -3.62
C TYR A 33 1.25 16.09 -3.66
N CYS A 34 0.12 15.60 -3.19
CA CYS A 34 -1.14 16.31 -3.09
C CYS A 34 -1.88 15.87 -1.81
N ALA A 35 -2.89 16.65 -1.43
CA ALA A 35 -3.95 16.15 -0.57
C ALA A 35 -5.10 15.70 -1.46
N VAL A 36 -5.75 14.60 -1.11
CA VAL A 36 -6.87 14.05 -1.87
C VAL A 36 -8.01 13.69 -0.93
N PHE A 37 -9.23 14.02 -1.36
CA PHE A 37 -10.43 13.57 -0.68
C PHE A 37 -10.87 12.23 -1.25
N VAL A 38 -11.01 11.22 -0.40
CA VAL A 38 -11.51 9.89 -0.76
C VAL A 38 -12.94 9.79 -0.26
N GLY A 39 -13.90 9.81 -1.19
CA GLY A 39 -15.32 9.89 -0.86
C GLY A 39 -15.88 8.66 -0.16
N GLU A 40 -15.28 7.49 -0.40
CA GLU A 40 -15.64 6.24 0.29
C GLU A 40 -15.46 6.35 1.81
N TYR A 41 -14.48 7.16 2.24
CA TYR A 41 -14.06 7.25 3.64
C TYR A 41 -14.40 8.61 4.28
N ASP A 42 -15.01 9.52 3.51
CA ASP A 42 -15.28 10.92 3.88
C ASP A 42 -14.07 11.63 4.52
N ARG A 43 -12.87 11.34 4.00
CA ARG A 43 -11.59 11.77 4.61
C ARG A 43 -10.57 12.25 3.59
N TRP A 44 -9.69 13.11 4.06
CA TRP A 44 -8.52 13.63 3.37
C TRP A 44 -7.28 12.79 3.69
N TYR A 45 -6.46 12.57 2.66
CA TYR A 45 -5.23 11.79 2.74
C TYR A 45 -4.10 12.49 2.00
N ARG A 46 -2.85 12.23 2.40
CA ARG A 46 -1.68 12.58 1.60
C ARG A 46 -1.52 11.56 0.48
N ALA A 47 -1.29 12.03 -0.73
CA ALA A 47 -1.15 11.15 -1.89
C ALA A 47 -0.12 11.65 -2.89
N GLU A 48 0.36 10.74 -3.72
CA GLU A 48 1.17 11.01 -4.91
C GLU A 48 0.34 10.75 -6.16
N VAL A 49 0.38 11.67 -7.13
CA VAL A 49 -0.29 11.45 -8.42
C VAL A 49 0.58 10.51 -9.25
N LEU A 50 0.08 9.31 -9.51
CA LEU A 50 0.83 8.28 -10.25
C LEU A 50 0.62 8.40 -11.75
N ASP A 51 -0.63 8.59 -12.16
CA ASP A 51 -0.98 8.55 -13.57
C ASP A 51 -2.22 9.40 -13.87
N TRP A 52 -2.33 9.82 -15.12
CA TRP A 52 -3.45 10.56 -15.65
C TRP A 52 -3.94 9.88 -16.92
N TYR A 53 -5.23 9.53 -16.95
CA TYR A 53 -5.85 8.89 -18.10
C TYR A 53 -6.20 9.91 -19.20
N LEU A 54 -5.17 10.50 -19.84
CA LEU A 54 -5.30 11.66 -20.76
C LEU A 54 -6.16 11.31 -21.97
N GLU A 55 -6.04 10.08 -22.44
CA GLU A 55 -6.76 9.53 -23.58
C GLU A 55 -8.20 9.14 -23.23
N SER A 56 -8.53 9.03 -21.94
CA SER A 56 -9.88 8.74 -21.52
C SER A 56 -10.73 10.02 -21.58
N LYS A 57 -12.01 9.88 -21.97
CA LYS A 57 -13.00 10.96 -21.78
C LYS A 57 -13.22 11.30 -20.30
N THR A 58 -12.71 10.47 -19.39
CA THR A 58 -12.89 10.65 -17.95
C THR A 58 -12.01 11.77 -17.41
N GLU A 59 -12.45 12.39 -16.33
CA GLU A 59 -11.73 13.45 -15.62
C GLU A 59 -10.96 12.88 -14.42
N ASN A 60 -10.50 11.62 -14.54
CA ASN A 60 -9.96 10.84 -13.44
C ASN A 60 -8.44 10.79 -13.44
N VAL A 61 -7.90 10.67 -12.23
CA VAL A 61 -6.49 10.49 -11.91
C VAL A 61 -6.29 9.25 -11.09
N LYS A 62 -5.12 8.62 -11.27
CA LYS A 62 -4.65 7.57 -10.36
C LYS A 62 -3.72 8.20 -9.34
N VAL A 63 -4.03 7.98 -8.06
CA VAL A 63 -3.20 8.42 -6.94
C VAL A 63 -2.84 7.25 -6.06
N GLN A 64 -1.75 7.38 -5.30
CA GLN A 64 -1.41 6.46 -4.21
C GLN A 64 -1.36 7.21 -2.89
N LEU A 65 -2.05 6.71 -1.88
CA LEU A 65 -2.00 7.25 -0.52
C LEU A 65 -0.63 6.93 0.07
N VAL A 66 0.20 7.95 0.30
CA VAL A 66 1.63 7.74 0.63
C VAL A 66 1.85 7.22 2.06
N ASP A 67 0.81 7.25 2.88
CA ASP A 67 0.84 6.82 4.27
C ASP A 67 0.22 5.43 4.49
N PHE A 68 -0.51 4.91 3.50
CA PHE A 68 -1.26 3.66 3.57
C PHE A 68 -0.91 2.67 2.44
N GLY A 69 -0.46 3.17 1.29
CA GLY A 69 -0.06 2.37 0.14
C GLY A 69 -1.18 2.09 -0.87
N ASN A 70 -2.45 2.25 -0.47
CA ASN A 70 -3.62 2.06 -1.34
C ASN A 70 -3.60 3.00 -2.55
N LYS A 71 -4.14 2.53 -3.67
CA LYS A 71 -4.28 3.30 -4.91
C LYS A 71 -5.75 3.59 -5.17
N HIS A 72 -6.06 4.81 -5.57
CA HIS A 72 -7.42 5.23 -5.91
C HIS A 72 -7.46 5.85 -7.30
N VAL A 73 -8.58 5.64 -7.99
CA VAL A 73 -8.93 6.32 -9.24
C VAL A 73 -10.11 7.24 -8.95
N LEU A 74 -9.91 8.54 -9.07
CA LEU A 74 -10.90 9.54 -8.66
C LEU A 74 -10.81 10.79 -9.53
N HIS A 75 -11.85 11.62 -9.46
CA HIS A 75 -11.90 12.85 -10.26
C HIS A 75 -10.84 13.85 -9.77
N TYR A 76 -10.12 14.50 -10.71
CA TYR A 76 -9.08 15.49 -10.38
C TYR A 76 -9.55 16.65 -9.47
N LYS A 77 -10.87 16.93 -9.42
CA LYS A 77 -11.45 17.98 -8.58
C LYS A 77 -11.33 17.68 -7.08
N TYR A 78 -11.04 16.44 -6.70
CA TYR A 78 -10.74 16.07 -5.32
C TYR A 78 -9.28 16.29 -4.92
N LEU A 79 -8.41 16.65 -5.88
CA LEU A 79 -7.03 17.00 -5.58
C LEU A 79 -6.92 18.42 -5.00
N ARG A 80 -6.04 18.58 -4.03
CA ARG A 80 -5.62 19.84 -3.43
C ARG A 80 -4.09 19.91 -3.43
N LYS A 81 -3.54 21.13 -3.48
CA LYS A 81 -2.10 21.31 -3.27
C LYS A 81 -1.77 20.99 -1.82
N LEU A 82 -0.77 20.14 -1.60
CA LEU A 82 -0.28 19.84 -0.27
C LEU A 82 0.52 21.04 0.29
N THR A 83 0.28 21.45 1.53
CA THR A 83 1.03 22.55 2.16
C THR A 83 2.45 22.11 2.52
N LYS A 84 3.38 23.07 2.70
CA LYS A 84 4.78 22.77 3.05
C LYS A 84 4.89 21.91 4.31
N GLU A 85 4.03 22.15 5.30
CA GLU A 85 3.99 21.39 6.55
C GLU A 85 3.75 19.89 6.33
N PHE A 86 2.86 19.53 5.40
CA PHE A 86 2.55 18.12 5.12
C PHE A 86 3.48 17.48 4.07
N VAL A 87 4.08 18.29 3.19
CA VAL A 87 5.03 17.82 2.16
C VAL A 87 6.34 17.33 2.76
N GLN A 88 6.82 17.97 3.84
CA GLN A 88 8.10 17.62 4.47
C GLN A 88 8.04 16.34 5.33
N LEU A 89 6.85 15.84 5.66
CA LEU A 89 6.69 14.63 6.44
C LEU A 89 7.05 13.40 5.58
N PRO A 90 7.80 12.42 6.11
CA PRO A 90 8.17 11.21 5.35
C PRO A 90 6.93 10.42 4.94
N LYS A 91 7.03 9.65 3.85
CA LYS A 91 6.01 8.64 3.52
C LYS A 91 5.99 7.60 4.64
N LEU A 92 4.80 7.21 5.10
CA LEU A 92 4.70 6.17 6.12
C LEU A 92 4.53 4.77 5.51
N ALA A 93 3.97 4.65 4.31
CA ALA A 93 3.85 3.36 3.63
C ALA A 93 5.16 2.98 2.94
N ILE A 94 5.67 1.79 3.27
CA ILE A 94 6.86 1.20 2.65
C ILE A 94 6.40 -0.01 1.82
N LYS A 95 6.77 -0.04 0.55
CA LYS A 95 6.47 -1.19 -0.31
C LYS A 95 7.39 -2.35 0.09
N CYS A 96 6.81 -3.50 0.38
CA CYS A 96 7.54 -4.70 0.76
C CYS A 96 7.06 -5.93 -0.02
N HIS A 97 7.80 -7.03 0.11
CA HIS A 97 7.45 -8.34 -0.45
C HIS A 97 8.09 -9.46 0.36
N PHE A 98 7.53 -10.67 0.28
CA PHE A 98 8.19 -11.85 0.82
C PHE A 98 9.23 -12.36 -0.20
N PRO A 99 10.51 -12.52 0.20
CA PRO A 99 11.55 -12.98 -0.71
C PRO A 99 11.31 -14.44 -1.11
N LEU A 100 11.63 -14.78 -2.36
CA LEU A 100 11.61 -16.15 -2.88
C LEU A 100 10.24 -16.86 -2.84
N MET A 101 9.17 -16.14 -2.54
CA MET A 101 7.81 -16.67 -2.52
C MET A 101 7.08 -16.29 -3.80
N TYR A 102 6.39 -17.27 -4.38
CA TYR A 102 5.70 -17.15 -5.65
C TYR A 102 4.29 -17.74 -5.56
N PRO A 103 3.38 -17.39 -6.50
CA PRO A 103 2.04 -17.97 -6.53
C PRO A 103 2.07 -19.50 -6.61
N PRO A 104 1.09 -20.19 -6.01
CA PRO A 104 0.93 -21.64 -6.16
C PRO A 104 0.99 -22.08 -7.63
N GLY A 105 1.71 -23.17 -7.89
CA GLY A 105 1.95 -23.68 -9.25
C GLY A 105 3.20 -23.11 -9.94
N SER A 106 3.87 -22.12 -9.34
CA SER A 106 5.17 -21.65 -9.85
C SER A 106 6.25 -22.73 -9.72
N THR A 107 7.22 -22.70 -10.64
CA THR A 107 8.40 -23.57 -10.66
C THR A 107 9.67 -22.73 -10.88
N GLU A 108 10.85 -23.34 -10.75
CA GLU A 108 12.12 -22.66 -11.06
C GLU A 108 12.16 -22.10 -12.49
N LEU A 109 11.55 -22.81 -13.44
CA LEU A 109 11.51 -22.45 -14.86
C LEU A 109 10.40 -21.44 -15.19
N GLU A 110 9.30 -21.46 -14.43
CA GLU A 110 8.12 -20.65 -14.68
C GLU A 110 7.60 -20.03 -13.38
N LYS A 111 7.93 -18.74 -13.17
CA LYS A 111 7.47 -17.96 -12.02
C LYS A 111 6.21 -17.20 -12.42
N LEU A 112 5.08 -17.58 -11.82
CA LEU A 112 3.80 -16.92 -12.08
C LEU A 112 3.78 -15.52 -11.45
N SER A 113 3.03 -14.59 -12.05
CA SER A 113 2.85 -13.22 -11.53
C SER A 113 1.48 -12.99 -10.91
N GLU A 114 0.48 -13.79 -11.30
CA GLU A 114 -0.90 -13.65 -10.84
C GLU A 114 -1.12 -14.48 -9.57
N TRP A 115 -1.58 -13.80 -8.50
CA TRP A 115 -1.84 -14.42 -7.22
C TRP A 115 -3.30 -14.88 -7.12
N PRO A 116 -3.57 -16.16 -6.75
CA PRO A 116 -4.91 -16.61 -6.45
C PRO A 116 -5.56 -15.80 -5.33
N ALA A 117 -6.88 -15.57 -5.43
CA ALA A 117 -7.62 -14.84 -4.40
C ALA A 117 -7.43 -15.43 -3.00
N LEU A 118 -7.41 -16.77 -2.89
CA LEU A 118 -7.20 -17.48 -1.63
C LEU A 118 -5.83 -17.17 -1.00
N SER A 119 -4.76 -17.04 -1.80
CA SER A 119 -3.44 -16.66 -1.29
C SER A 119 -3.43 -15.25 -0.73
N VAL A 120 -4.11 -14.32 -1.40
CA VAL A 120 -4.26 -12.94 -0.95
C VAL A 120 -5.11 -12.87 0.32
N ASP A 121 -6.22 -13.61 0.36
CA ASP A 121 -7.13 -13.66 1.51
C ASP A 121 -6.46 -14.28 2.73
N ALA A 122 -5.62 -15.30 2.55
CA ALA A 122 -4.84 -15.88 3.64
C ALA A 122 -3.86 -14.88 4.24
N LEU A 123 -3.13 -14.12 3.41
CA LEU A 123 -2.23 -13.07 3.89
C LEU A 123 -3.01 -11.97 4.64
N LEU A 124 -4.15 -11.55 4.11
CA LEU A 124 -5.01 -10.54 4.76
C LEU A 124 -5.52 -11.04 6.11
N GLY A 125 -5.99 -12.30 6.17
CA GLY A 125 -6.44 -12.95 7.41
C GLY A 125 -5.32 -13.01 8.46
N LEU A 126 -4.11 -13.40 8.07
CA LEU A 126 -2.95 -13.38 8.98
C LEU A 126 -2.59 -11.97 9.45
N SER A 127 -2.78 -10.95 8.61
CA SER A 127 -2.51 -9.56 8.97
C SER A 127 -3.57 -8.90 9.86
N GLY A 128 -4.72 -9.56 10.08
CA GLY A 128 -5.87 -8.98 10.77
C GLY A 128 -6.59 -7.88 9.98
N LEU A 129 -6.40 -7.84 8.66
CA LEU A 129 -6.94 -6.78 7.79
C LEU A 129 -8.13 -7.26 6.96
N SER A 130 -9.14 -6.40 6.82
CA SER A 130 -10.21 -6.57 5.83
C SER A 130 -9.77 -6.14 4.42
N ARG A 131 -10.46 -6.61 3.38
CA ARG A 131 -10.17 -6.27 1.97
C ARG A 131 -10.51 -4.82 1.58
N ILE A 132 -11.29 -4.10 2.39
CA ILE A 132 -11.95 -2.86 1.97
C ILE A 132 -11.32 -1.65 2.66
N GLU A 133 -11.18 -1.68 3.99
CA GLU A 133 -10.45 -0.66 4.74
C GLU A 133 -10.07 -1.11 6.15
N LEU A 134 -9.13 -0.38 6.76
CA LEU A 134 -8.89 -0.44 8.21
C LEU A 134 -10.10 0.16 8.94
N THR A 135 -10.95 -0.69 9.48
CA THR A 135 -12.08 -0.28 10.33
C THR A 135 -11.66 -0.22 11.79
N ASP A 136 -12.43 0.48 12.63
CA ASP A 136 -12.24 0.43 14.10
C ASP A 136 -12.46 -1.00 14.66
N GLU A 137 -13.07 -1.89 13.88
CA GLU A 137 -13.29 -3.30 14.22
C GLU A 137 -12.09 -4.20 13.83
N ASP A 138 -11.17 -3.72 12.98
CA ASP A 138 -10.00 -4.51 12.61
C ASP A 138 -9.04 -4.65 13.78
N GLU A 139 -8.62 -5.88 14.05
CA GLU A 139 -7.67 -6.17 15.10
C GLU A 139 -6.32 -5.53 14.76
N LYS A 140 -5.88 -4.59 15.60
CA LYS A 140 -4.54 -4.01 15.48
C LYS A 140 -3.51 -5.05 15.85
N ARG A 141 -3.04 -5.78 14.85
CA ARG A 141 -1.96 -6.76 15.01
C ARG A 141 -0.61 -6.09 14.89
N ILE A 142 0.25 -6.38 15.86
CA ILE A 142 1.65 -5.98 15.86
C ILE A 142 2.49 -7.11 15.27
N PHE A 143 3.41 -6.76 14.37
CA PHE A 143 4.36 -7.67 13.76
C PHE A 143 5.79 -7.23 14.04
N GLN A 144 6.64 -8.17 14.41
CA GLN A 144 8.07 -7.98 14.51
C GLN A 144 8.73 -8.33 13.18
N LEU A 145 9.57 -7.43 12.68
CA LEU A 145 10.40 -7.67 11.50
C LEU A 145 11.57 -8.60 11.87
N VAL A 146 11.59 -9.80 11.30
CA VAL A 146 12.64 -10.80 11.56
C VAL A 146 13.63 -10.93 10.41
N TYR A 147 13.23 -10.49 9.22
CA TYR A 147 14.11 -10.37 8.07
C TYR A 147 13.82 -9.07 7.32
N ALA A 148 14.87 -8.39 6.87
CA ALA A 148 14.77 -7.21 6.03
C ALA A 148 15.99 -7.10 5.12
N SER A 149 15.77 -6.99 3.82
CA SER A 149 16.83 -6.76 2.85
C SER A 149 16.35 -5.82 1.74
N TYR A 150 17.19 -4.85 1.38
CA TYR A 150 16.89 -3.90 0.31
C TYR A 150 17.26 -4.50 -1.04
N VAL A 151 16.33 -4.44 -1.99
CA VAL A 151 16.57 -4.87 -3.37
C VAL A 151 16.55 -3.63 -4.25
N GLU A 152 17.73 -3.16 -4.66
CA GLU A 152 17.94 -1.87 -5.34
C GLU A 152 17.05 -1.69 -6.57
N ASP A 153 16.79 -2.76 -7.33
CA ASP A 153 16.06 -2.68 -8.60
C ASP A 153 14.53 -2.74 -8.48
N GLN A 154 13.96 -3.04 -7.31
CA GLN A 154 12.51 -3.29 -7.17
C GLN A 154 11.72 -2.20 -6.46
N ASN A 155 12.41 -1.17 -5.93
CA ASN A 155 11.82 -0.14 -5.08
C ASN A 155 10.91 -0.77 -3.99
N SER A 156 11.38 -1.88 -3.42
CA SER A 156 10.68 -2.67 -2.40
C SER A 156 11.69 -3.26 -1.42
N VAL A 157 11.23 -3.53 -0.21
CA VAL A 157 12.03 -4.19 0.82
C VAL A 157 11.57 -5.64 0.92
N ALA A 158 12.50 -6.59 0.81
CA ALA A 158 12.22 -7.99 1.10
C ALA A 158 12.09 -8.15 2.62
N VAL A 159 10.98 -8.72 3.09
CA VAL A 159 10.70 -8.83 4.53
C VAL A 159 10.15 -10.20 4.89
N ASP A 160 10.33 -10.58 6.15
CA ASP A 160 9.52 -11.60 6.81
C ASP A 160 9.21 -11.14 8.24
N LEU A 161 8.08 -11.59 8.76
CA LEU A 161 7.41 -11.02 9.92
C LEU A 161 6.99 -12.13 10.89
N ILE A 162 7.08 -11.88 12.19
CA ILE A 162 6.43 -12.69 13.22
C ILE A 162 5.31 -11.89 13.85
N ASP A 163 4.16 -12.52 14.01
CA ASP A 163 3.04 -11.95 14.74
C ASP A 163 3.31 -12.01 16.25
N VAL A 164 3.42 -10.87 16.91
CA VAL A 164 3.72 -10.86 18.36
C VAL A 164 2.48 -11.05 19.23
N ASN A 165 1.29 -11.05 18.62
CA ASN A 165 0.02 -11.25 19.32
C ASN A 165 -0.29 -12.74 19.47
N GLU A 166 0.30 -13.59 18.63
CA GLU A 166 0.25 -15.04 18.78
C GLU A 166 1.09 -15.51 19.98
N ALA A 167 0.60 -16.53 20.69
CA ALA A 167 1.17 -16.94 21.98
C ALA A 167 2.48 -17.73 21.85
N ASP A 168 2.65 -18.45 20.74
CA ASP A 168 3.79 -19.34 20.50
C ASP A 168 4.93 -18.65 19.71
N GLN A 169 4.60 -17.69 18.83
CA GLN A 169 5.53 -16.91 18.00
C GLN A 169 6.54 -17.80 17.24
N GLU A 170 6.19 -19.06 16.98
CA GLU A 170 7.13 -20.06 16.46
C GLU A 170 7.38 -19.91 14.96
N LYS A 171 6.42 -19.33 14.22
CA LYS A 171 6.43 -19.26 12.76
C LYS A 171 6.31 -17.84 12.26
N THR A 172 7.06 -17.55 11.20
CA THR A 172 6.90 -16.31 10.46
C THR A 172 5.65 -16.37 9.58
N VAL A 173 5.13 -15.21 9.17
CA VAL A 173 4.02 -15.10 8.21
C VAL A 173 4.37 -15.83 6.92
N GLY A 174 5.63 -15.70 6.45
CA GLY A 174 6.12 -16.46 5.30
C GLY A 174 6.00 -17.97 5.49
N GLN A 175 6.42 -18.49 6.64
CA GLN A 175 6.33 -19.92 6.95
C GLN A 175 4.87 -20.40 7.04
N LEU A 176 3.99 -19.61 7.66
CA LEU A 176 2.56 -19.93 7.74
C LEU A 176 1.93 -20.03 6.35
N LEU A 177 2.27 -19.11 5.44
CA LEU A 177 1.79 -19.13 4.07
C LEU A 177 2.25 -20.37 3.29
N ILE A 178 3.48 -20.83 3.54
CA ILE A 178 4.02 -22.07 2.96
C ILE A 178 3.27 -23.29 3.51
N ASP A 179 3.10 -23.38 4.83
CA ASP A 179 2.41 -24.50 5.49
C ASP A 179 0.94 -24.61 5.05
N LEU A 180 0.30 -23.47 4.81
CA LEU A 180 -1.07 -23.39 4.28
C LEU A 180 -1.16 -23.67 2.77
N HIS A 181 -0.04 -23.91 2.09
CA HIS A 181 0.04 -24.11 0.63
C HIS A 181 -0.51 -22.91 -0.16
N MET A 182 -0.44 -21.70 0.42
CA MET A 182 -0.89 -20.46 -0.21
C MET A 182 0.18 -19.83 -1.09
N VAL A 183 1.44 -20.26 -0.95
CA VAL A 183 2.60 -19.81 -1.73
C VAL A 183 3.52 -21.01 -2.00
N VAL A 184 4.43 -20.86 -2.96
CA VAL A 184 5.56 -21.78 -3.16
C VAL A 184 6.85 -21.01 -2.94
N GLN A 185 7.73 -21.56 -2.10
CA GLN A 185 9.09 -21.04 -1.96
C GLN A 185 10.00 -21.67 -3.01
N ILE A 186 10.71 -20.84 -3.77
CA ILE A 186 11.66 -21.28 -4.79
C ILE A 186 13.02 -20.69 -4.45
N ILE A 187 13.94 -21.54 -3.98
CA ILE A 187 15.32 -21.17 -3.64
C ILE A 187 16.19 -21.45 -4.87
N PRO A 188 16.76 -20.42 -5.53
CA PRO A 188 17.61 -20.64 -6.69
C PRO A 188 18.80 -21.55 -6.37
N SER A 189 19.13 -22.45 -7.28
CA SER A 189 20.27 -23.37 -7.17
C SER A 189 21.62 -22.67 -7.00
N THR A 190 21.73 -21.38 -7.33
CA THR A 190 22.92 -20.54 -7.11
C THR A 190 23.23 -20.25 -5.64
N TYR A 191 22.35 -20.61 -4.71
CA TYR A 191 22.58 -20.48 -3.26
C TYR A 191 23.19 -21.73 -2.61
N TYR A 192 23.50 -22.78 -3.40
CA TYR A 192 24.17 -24.01 -2.96
C TYR A 192 25.56 -24.17 -3.59
#